data_AF-Q0G276-F1
#
_entry.id   AF-Q0G276-F1
#
_cell.length_a   1.000
_cell.length_b   1.000
_cell.length_c   1.000
_cell.angle_alpha   90.00
_cell.angle_beta   90.00
_cell.angle_gamma   90.00
#
_symmetry.space_group_name_H-M   'P 1'
#
loop_
_entity.id
_entity.type
_entity.pdbx_description
1 polymer ?
#
loop_
_entity_poly.entity_id
_entity_poly.type
_entity_poly.pdbx_seq_one_letter_code
_entity_poly.pdbx_strand_id
1 'polypeptide(L)'
;MQGNVTSLESRFMKDPFSAAAVADAIDRLPSQSTKTVKAMRDRGRQKGLNDLVAACDAELSKRPIEYDGDTARKMIAAEAAVELFDLPSATRYAFSQFKEASRDERRILAWIAANPGGSYADALKAYGKGDLSLTIGHLVYERYGCFARFVEDHEDQSSVLIQKERGDGSVRYTIRPEVIPIFKQLAVI
;
A
#
# COMPACT_ATOMS: atom_id res chain seq x y z
N MET A 1 -9.96 -20.46 -66.83
CA MET A 1 -9.41 -21.14 -65.63
C MET A 1 -8.76 -20.05 -64.79
N GLN A 2 -9.48 -19.40 -63.87
CA GLN A 2 -9.69 -19.80 -62.47
C GLN A 2 -8.39 -20.11 -61.71
N GLY A 3 -8.16 -19.32 -60.65
CA GLY A 3 -7.33 -19.70 -59.50
C GLY A 3 -6.04 -18.89 -59.32
N ASN A 4 -6.09 -17.77 -58.60
CA ASN A 4 -5.49 -17.68 -57.25
C ASN A 4 -5.60 -16.27 -56.68
N VAL A 5 -6.71 -16.05 -55.99
CA VAL A 5 -6.71 -15.23 -54.78
C VAL A 5 -5.97 -16.06 -53.72
N THR A 6 -5.04 -15.48 -52.97
CA THR A 6 -5.20 -15.14 -51.53
C THR A 6 -3.82 -15.10 -50.84
N SER A 7 -3.55 -13.95 -50.21
CA SER A 7 -3.07 -13.86 -48.83
C SER A 7 -1.80 -14.61 -48.46
N LEU A 8 -0.67 -13.95 -48.67
CA LEU A 8 0.48 -14.08 -47.78
C LEU A 8 0.81 -12.68 -47.27
N GLU A 9 0.95 -12.57 -45.95
CA GLU A 9 1.28 -11.36 -45.18
C GLU A 9 0.11 -10.54 -44.60
N SER A 10 -0.95 -11.19 -44.10
CA SER A 10 -1.51 -10.74 -42.82
C SER A 10 -0.54 -11.16 -41.71
N ARG A 11 0.46 -10.32 -41.44
CA ARG A 11 1.20 -10.38 -40.17
C ARG A 11 0.16 -10.45 -39.06
N PHE A 12 0.18 -11.54 -38.28
CA PHE A 12 -0.67 -11.75 -37.12
C PHE A 12 -0.54 -10.55 -36.17
N MET A 13 -1.34 -9.51 -36.37
CA MET A 13 -1.72 -8.61 -35.31
C MET A 13 -2.56 -9.47 -34.37
N LYS A 14 -1.94 -10.02 -33.32
CA LYS A 14 -2.66 -10.60 -32.19
C LYS A 14 -3.75 -9.59 -31.84
N ASP A 15 -5.01 -10.03 -31.90
CA ASP A 15 -6.13 -9.19 -31.49
C ASP A 15 -5.82 -8.69 -30.08
N PRO A 16 -5.66 -7.36 -29.88
CA PRO A 16 -5.31 -6.80 -28.58
C PRO A 16 -6.42 -6.99 -27.55
N PHE A 17 -7.60 -7.48 -27.98
CA PHE A 17 -8.74 -7.82 -27.14
C PHE A 17 -9.00 -9.33 -27.07
N SER A 18 -8.09 -10.16 -27.60
CA SER A 18 -8.13 -11.61 -27.38
C SER A 18 -8.04 -11.95 -25.89
N ALA A 19 -8.63 -13.07 -25.49
CA ALA A 19 -8.58 -13.53 -24.10
C ALA A 19 -7.14 -13.63 -23.55
N ALA A 20 -6.18 -14.05 -24.38
CA ALA A 20 -4.77 -14.07 -24.02
C ALA A 20 -4.18 -12.67 -23.78
N ALA A 21 -4.50 -11.70 -24.64
CA ALA A 21 -4.05 -10.32 -24.45
C ALA A 21 -4.69 -9.65 -23.22
N VAL A 22 -5.94 -10.00 -22.91
CA VAL A 22 -6.63 -9.56 -21.69
C VAL A 22 -5.97 -10.17 -20.45
N ALA A 23 -5.67 -11.47 -20.45
CA ALA A 23 -4.95 -12.12 -19.36
C ALA A 23 -3.57 -11.49 -19.13
N ASP A 24 -2.78 -11.30 -20.19
CA ASP A 24 -1.47 -10.62 -20.11
C ASP A 24 -1.59 -9.18 -19.57
N ALA A 25 -2.71 -8.49 -19.84
CA ALA A 25 -2.96 -7.16 -19.30
C ALA A 25 -3.30 -7.21 -17.80
N ILE A 26 -4.12 -8.18 -17.38
CA ILE A 26 -4.48 -8.43 -15.99
C ILE A 26 -3.24 -8.73 -15.14
N ASP A 27 -2.38 -9.63 -15.62
CA ASP A 27 -1.16 -10.05 -14.90
C ASP A 27 -0.19 -8.90 -14.62
N ARG A 28 -0.21 -7.86 -15.47
CA ARG A 28 0.67 -6.70 -15.32
C ARG A 28 0.11 -5.64 -14.39
N LEU A 29 -1.20 -5.64 -14.09
CA LEU A 29 -1.88 -4.59 -13.32
C LEU A 29 -1.14 -4.19 -12.04
N PRO A 30 -0.64 -5.13 -11.19
CA PRO A 30 0.02 -4.77 -9.95
C PRO A 30 1.20 -3.82 -10.16
N SER A 31 2.00 -4.04 -11.21
CA SER A 31 3.21 -3.27 -11.49
C SER A 31 2.98 -1.90 -12.15
N GLN A 32 1.73 -1.60 -12.53
CA GLN A 32 1.37 -0.40 -13.27
C GLN A 32 1.00 0.76 -12.34
N SER A 33 1.16 1.99 -12.82
CA SER A 33 0.66 3.16 -12.09
C SER A 33 -0.85 3.15 -11.93
N THR A 34 -1.38 3.75 -10.87
CA THR A 34 -2.83 3.85 -10.62
C THR A 34 -3.55 4.57 -11.77
N LYS A 35 -2.91 5.58 -12.38
CA LYS A 35 -3.40 6.23 -13.60
C LYS A 35 -3.55 5.25 -14.77
N THR A 36 -2.55 4.39 -15.00
CA THR A 36 -2.61 3.38 -16.07
C THR A 36 -3.73 2.38 -15.81
N VAL A 37 -3.90 1.91 -14.56
CA VAL A 37 -4.97 0.97 -14.18
C VAL A 37 -6.35 1.60 -14.42
N LYS A 38 -6.57 2.85 -13.99
CA LYS A 38 -7.81 3.60 -14.28
C LYS A 38 -8.08 3.70 -15.77
N ALA A 39 -7.07 4.07 -16.56
CA ALA A 39 -7.20 4.16 -18.01
C ALA A 39 -7.45 2.80 -18.70
N MET A 40 -6.96 1.69 -18.15
CA MET A 40 -7.27 0.35 -18.63
C MET A 40 -8.69 -0.07 -18.28
N ARG A 41 -9.15 0.22 -17.07
CA ARG A 41 -10.54 0.01 -16.65
C ARG A 41 -11.51 0.73 -17.58
N ASP A 42 -11.27 2.00 -17.88
CA ASP A 42 -12.16 2.80 -18.73
C ASP A 42 -12.20 2.27 -20.16
N ARG A 43 -11.05 1.84 -20.70
CA ARG A 43 -10.98 1.13 -22.00
C ARG A 43 -11.72 -0.21 -21.97
N GLY A 44 -11.59 -0.98 -20.89
CA GLY A 44 -12.30 -2.22 -20.67
C GLY A 44 -13.82 -2.03 -20.69
N ARG A 45 -14.32 -0.98 -20.01
CA ARG A 45 -15.74 -0.60 -20.01
C ARG A 45 -16.23 -0.24 -21.41
N GLN A 46 -15.48 0.57 -22.16
CA GLN A 46 -15.83 0.96 -23.53
C GLN A 46 -15.87 -0.22 -24.51
N LYS A 47 -15.13 -1.30 -24.21
CA LYS A 47 -15.00 -2.49 -25.08
C LYS A 47 -15.79 -3.70 -24.57
N GLY A 48 -16.51 -3.59 -23.45
CA GLY A 48 -17.28 -4.70 -22.86
C GLY A 48 -16.42 -5.82 -22.28
N LEU A 49 -15.18 -5.53 -21.86
CA LEU A 49 -14.23 -6.51 -21.31
C LEU A 49 -14.40 -6.63 -19.78
N ASN A 50 -15.44 -7.34 -19.35
CA ASN A 50 -15.84 -7.39 -17.94
C ASN A 50 -14.75 -7.94 -17.01
N ASP A 51 -14.01 -8.97 -17.43
CA ASP A 51 -12.93 -9.56 -16.61
C ASP A 51 -11.80 -8.55 -16.35
N LEU A 52 -11.44 -7.76 -17.37
CA LEU A 52 -10.44 -6.70 -17.23
C LEU A 52 -10.92 -5.60 -16.29
N VAL A 53 -12.21 -5.22 -16.36
CA VAL A 53 -12.80 -4.20 -15.48
C VAL A 53 -12.77 -4.69 -14.03
N ALA A 54 -13.24 -5.92 -13.78
CA ALA A 54 -13.24 -6.52 -12.46
C ALA A 54 -11.81 -6.61 -11.87
N ALA A 55 -10.82 -7.03 -12.67
CA ALA A 55 -9.44 -7.08 -12.25
C ALA A 55 -8.87 -5.69 -11.92
N CYS A 56 -9.20 -4.68 -12.73
CA CYS A 56 -8.79 -3.30 -12.45
C CYS A 56 -9.43 -2.76 -11.17
N ASP A 57 -10.73 -3.02 -10.94
CA ASP A 57 -11.41 -2.56 -9.73
C ASP A 57 -10.87 -3.27 -8.47
N ALA A 58 -10.58 -4.57 -8.56
CA ALA A 58 -9.92 -5.33 -7.49
C ALA A 58 -8.49 -4.87 -7.21
N GLU A 59 -7.74 -4.45 -8.24
CA GLU A 59 -6.41 -3.88 -8.05
C GLU A 59 -6.49 -2.47 -7.42
N LEU A 60 -7.43 -1.64 -7.86
CA LEU A 60 -7.61 -0.29 -7.33
C LEU A 60 -8.06 -0.29 -5.87
N SER A 61 -8.84 -1.28 -5.43
CA SER A 61 -9.27 -1.38 -4.03
C SER A 61 -8.12 -1.71 -3.07
N LYS A 62 -7.07 -2.40 -3.55
CA LYS A 62 -5.86 -2.70 -2.77
C LYS A 62 -4.94 -1.50 -2.61
N ARG A 63 -5.13 -0.43 -3.39
CA ARG A 63 -4.25 0.73 -3.42
C ARG A 63 -4.85 1.82 -2.54
N PRO A 64 -4.34 2.00 -1.31
CA PRO A 64 -4.85 3.03 -0.44
C PRO A 64 -4.53 4.45 -0.96
N ILE A 65 -3.60 4.57 -1.92
CA ILE A 65 -3.06 5.83 -2.43
C ILE A 65 -2.76 5.71 -3.92
N GLU A 66 -2.49 6.84 -4.58
CA GLU A 66 -1.99 6.84 -5.95
C GLU A 66 -0.56 6.31 -6.00
N TYR A 67 -0.34 5.23 -6.77
CA TYR A 67 0.99 4.72 -7.07
C TYR A 67 1.42 5.21 -8.45
N ASP A 68 2.65 5.71 -8.55
CA ASP A 68 3.38 5.65 -9.81
C ASP A 68 3.90 4.22 -10.06
N GLY A 69 4.49 3.98 -11.23
CA GLY A 69 4.98 2.64 -11.58
C GLY A 69 6.12 2.15 -10.68
N ASP A 70 6.96 3.05 -10.18
CA ASP A 70 8.09 2.68 -9.30
C ASP A 70 7.60 2.32 -7.89
N THR A 71 6.68 3.11 -7.36
CA THR A 71 6.03 2.86 -6.07
C THR A 71 5.28 1.53 -6.12
N ALA A 72 4.50 1.28 -7.17
CA ALA A 72 3.78 0.02 -7.34
C ALA A 72 4.73 -1.19 -7.31
N ARG A 73 5.85 -1.13 -8.05
CA ARG A 73 6.88 -2.18 -8.02
C ARG A 73 7.53 -2.35 -6.65
N LYS A 74 7.84 -1.25 -5.96
CA LYS A 74 8.41 -1.29 -4.60
C LYS A 74 7.46 -1.93 -3.60
N MET A 75 6.16 -1.63 -3.68
CA MET A 75 5.16 -2.21 -2.78
C MET A 75 5.01 -3.72 -3.00
N ILE A 76 4.99 -4.18 -4.26
CA ILE A 76 4.96 -5.63 -4.58
C ILE A 76 6.20 -6.34 -4.04
N ALA A 77 7.39 -5.77 -4.28
CA ALA A 77 8.62 -6.36 -3.79
C ALA A 77 8.65 -6.42 -2.26
N ALA A 78 8.14 -5.39 -1.58
CA ALA A 78 8.01 -5.38 -0.13
C ALA A 78 7.04 -6.45 0.37
N GLU A 79 5.87 -6.57 -0.26
CA GLU A 79 4.84 -7.56 0.09
C GLU A 79 5.37 -8.99 -0.06
N ALA A 80 6.02 -9.29 -1.19
CA ALA A 80 6.68 -10.59 -1.40
C ALA A 80 7.78 -10.87 -0.38
N ALA A 81 8.57 -9.85 0.01
CA ALA A 81 9.65 -10.02 0.98
C ALA A 81 9.15 -10.36 2.40
N VAL A 82 7.93 -9.97 2.75
CA VAL A 82 7.36 -10.18 4.09
C VAL A 82 6.21 -11.17 4.12
N GLU A 83 5.94 -11.89 3.03
CA GLU A 83 4.76 -12.76 2.87
C GLU A 83 4.56 -13.71 4.07
N LEU A 84 5.65 -14.29 4.57
CA LEU A 84 5.64 -15.29 5.65
C LEU A 84 5.98 -14.73 7.05
N PHE A 85 6.15 -13.42 7.18
CA PHE A 85 6.56 -12.82 8.45
C PHE A 85 5.39 -12.83 9.47
N ASP A 86 5.67 -12.58 10.74
CA ASP A 86 4.66 -12.08 11.67
C ASP A 86 4.73 -10.55 11.69
N LEU A 87 3.80 -9.90 12.40
CA LEU A 87 3.80 -8.44 12.51
C LEU A 87 5.14 -7.90 13.06
N PRO A 88 5.73 -8.45 14.14
CA PRO A 88 7.06 -8.02 14.61
C PRO A 88 8.17 -8.13 13.56
N SER A 89 8.24 -9.24 12.81
CA SER A 89 9.26 -9.43 11.78
C SER A 89 9.05 -8.51 10.58
N ALA A 90 7.79 -8.28 10.19
CA ALA A 90 7.43 -7.29 9.17
C ALA A 90 7.80 -5.88 9.61
N THR A 91 7.52 -5.49 10.87
CA THR A 91 7.96 -4.21 11.43
C THR A 91 9.48 -4.08 11.41
N ARG A 92 10.22 -5.13 11.78
CA ARG A 92 11.69 -5.10 11.74
C ARG A 92 12.18 -4.83 10.33
N TYR A 93 11.68 -5.57 9.34
CA TYR A 93 12.06 -5.38 7.94
C TYR A 93 11.70 -3.98 7.43
N ALA A 94 10.47 -3.54 7.68
CA ALA A 94 9.94 -2.26 7.23
C ALA A 94 10.79 -1.07 7.71
N PHE A 95 11.27 -1.10 8.96
CA PHE A 95 11.99 0.01 9.59
C PHE A 95 13.52 -0.13 9.58
N SER A 96 14.10 -1.21 9.04
CA SER A 96 15.55 -1.41 8.96
C SER A 96 16.07 -1.67 7.55
N GLN A 97 15.32 -2.40 6.72
CA GLN A 97 15.74 -2.79 5.37
C GLN A 97 14.99 -2.00 4.31
N PHE A 98 13.70 -1.71 4.53
CA PHE A 98 12.88 -1.04 3.55
C PHE A 98 13.01 0.49 3.63
N LYS A 99 12.63 1.09 4.77
CA LYS A 99 12.79 2.52 5.01
C LYS A 99 12.92 2.82 6.50
N GLU A 100 14.06 3.37 6.90
CA GLU A 100 14.28 3.78 8.29
C GLU A 100 13.26 4.80 8.78
N ALA A 101 13.02 4.84 10.10
CA ALA A 101 12.17 5.85 10.73
C ALA A 101 12.79 7.25 10.57
N SER A 102 12.01 8.19 10.06
CA SER A 102 12.36 9.60 9.99
C SER A 102 12.51 10.21 11.40
N ARG A 103 13.11 11.40 11.49
CA ARG A 103 13.25 12.11 12.77
C ARG A 103 11.91 12.38 13.44
N ASP A 104 10.89 12.73 12.66
CA ASP A 104 9.56 13.03 13.18
C ASP A 104 8.83 11.74 13.59
N GLU A 105 8.98 10.66 12.82
CA GLU A 105 8.47 9.32 13.18
C GLU A 105 9.07 8.84 14.50
N ARG A 106 10.40 8.95 14.68
CA ARG A 106 11.07 8.59 15.94
C ARG A 106 10.58 9.44 17.10
N ARG A 107 10.46 10.76 16.90
CA ARG A 107 9.98 11.68 17.94
C ARG A 107 8.57 11.33 18.39
N ILE A 108 7.65 11.04 17.46
CA ILE A 108 6.28 10.68 17.83
C ILE A 108 6.19 9.30 18.47
N LEU A 109 6.88 8.30 17.93
CA LEU A 109 6.88 6.95 18.50
C LEU A 109 7.47 6.95 19.92
N ALA A 110 8.57 7.68 20.15
CA ALA A 110 9.15 7.82 21.49
C ALA A 110 8.16 8.48 22.46
N TRP A 111 7.38 9.46 22.01
CA TRP A 111 6.35 10.07 22.84
C TRP A 111 5.20 9.13 23.18
N ILE A 112 4.66 8.40 22.18
CA ILE A 112 3.58 7.45 22.42
C ILE A 112 4.07 6.34 23.36
N ALA A 113 5.31 5.88 23.18
CA ALA A 113 5.94 4.89 24.07
C ALA A 113 6.05 5.38 25.52
N ALA A 114 6.38 6.66 25.72
CA ALA A 114 6.49 7.27 27.04
C ALA A 114 5.12 7.66 27.65
N ASN A 115 4.07 7.79 26.82
CA ASN A 115 2.73 8.23 27.23
C ASN A 115 1.63 7.32 26.66
N PRO A 116 1.57 6.02 26.99
CA PRO A 116 0.49 5.15 26.52
C PRO A 116 -0.89 5.68 26.91
N GLY A 117 -1.83 5.74 25.96
CA GLY A 117 -3.16 6.33 26.16
C GLY A 117 -3.19 7.86 26.15
N GLY A 118 -2.07 8.51 25.84
CA GLY A 118 -1.98 9.95 25.65
C GLY A 118 -2.75 10.41 24.42
N SER A 119 -3.36 11.60 24.50
CA SER A 119 -4.16 12.15 23.41
C SER A 119 -3.33 13.01 22.44
N TYR A 120 -3.86 13.27 21.25
CA TYR A 120 -3.26 14.24 20.32
C TYR A 120 -3.03 15.62 20.98
N ALA A 121 -3.96 16.07 21.82
CA ALA A 121 -3.84 17.34 22.53
C ALA A 121 -2.66 17.35 23.52
N ASP A 122 -2.32 16.20 24.10
CA ASP A 122 -1.18 16.08 25.02
C ASP A 122 0.15 16.12 24.25
N ALA A 123 0.22 15.47 23.09
CA ALA A 123 1.38 15.52 22.22
C ALA A 123 1.66 16.95 21.71
N LEU A 124 0.60 17.69 21.34
CA LEU A 124 0.70 19.08 20.93
C LEU A 124 1.29 19.98 22.02
N LYS A 125 0.91 19.77 23.29
CA LYS A 125 1.48 20.53 24.41
C LYS A 125 2.98 20.25 24.58
N ALA A 126 3.41 19.02 24.37
CA ALA A 126 4.80 18.61 24.54
C ALA A 126 5.73 19.10 23.40
N TYR A 127 5.22 19.20 22.18
CA TYR A 127 6.08 19.35 20.99
C TYR A 127 5.71 20.47 20.02
N GLY A 128 4.63 21.20 20.29
CA GLY A 128 4.18 22.33 19.48
C GLY A 128 3.36 21.91 18.25
N LYS A 129 3.14 22.87 17.35
CA LYS A 129 2.37 22.67 16.11
C LYS A 129 3.21 21.90 15.08
N GLY A 130 3.24 20.58 15.21
CA GLY A 130 3.63 19.66 14.15
C GLY A 130 2.41 18.89 13.66
N ASP A 131 2.41 18.45 12.40
CA ASP A 131 1.33 17.64 11.84
C ASP A 131 1.46 16.19 12.31
N LEU A 132 1.21 15.99 13.61
CA LEU A 132 1.34 14.70 14.30
C LEU A 132 0.42 13.65 13.66
N SER A 133 -0.80 14.08 13.31
CA SER A 133 -1.80 13.25 12.64
C SER A 133 -1.31 12.78 11.28
N LEU A 134 -0.67 13.68 10.52
CA LEU A 134 -0.02 13.33 9.26
C LEU A 134 1.16 12.37 9.47
N THR A 135 2.00 12.60 10.48
CA THR A 135 3.14 11.71 10.79
C THR A 135 2.67 10.31 11.17
N ILE A 136 1.64 10.20 12.01
CA ILE A 136 1.02 8.93 12.39
C ILE A 136 0.40 8.26 11.15
N GLY A 137 -0.34 9.01 10.32
CA GLY A 137 -0.91 8.50 9.08
C GLY A 137 0.14 8.00 8.08
N HIS A 138 1.30 8.65 8.03
CA HIS A 138 2.39 8.29 7.12
C HIS A 138 3.31 7.18 7.63
N LEU A 139 3.20 6.79 8.90
CA LEU A 139 4.06 5.79 9.52
C LEU A 139 4.09 4.46 8.73
N VAL A 140 2.94 4.10 8.16
CA VAL A 140 2.76 2.89 7.35
C VAL A 140 2.72 3.22 5.86
N TYR A 141 2.32 4.42 5.48
CA TYR A 141 2.14 4.85 4.09
C TYR A 141 3.32 4.45 3.19
N GLU A 142 4.54 4.85 3.58
CA GLU A 142 5.72 4.60 2.76
C GLU A 142 6.21 3.15 2.86
N ARG A 143 5.63 2.37 3.76
CA ARG A 143 5.99 0.96 4.05
C ARG A 143 4.80 0.04 3.79
N TYR A 144 3.78 0.50 3.06
CA TYR A 144 2.47 -0.16 3.02
C TYR A 144 2.56 -1.61 2.53
N GLY A 145 3.40 -1.90 1.53
CA GLY A 145 3.63 -3.26 1.06
C GLY A 145 4.13 -4.22 2.15
N CYS A 146 4.85 -3.71 3.17
CA CYS A 146 5.26 -4.53 4.32
C CYS A 146 4.10 -4.86 5.27
N PHE A 147 3.01 -4.10 5.22
CA PHE A 147 1.92 -4.15 6.19
C PHE A 147 0.57 -4.53 5.60
N ALA A 148 0.42 -4.58 4.28
CA ALA A 148 -0.86 -4.70 3.58
C ALA A 148 -1.77 -5.80 4.13
N ARG A 149 -1.23 -7.00 4.38
CA ARG A 149 -2.01 -8.14 4.92
C ARG A 149 -2.45 -8.03 6.38
N PHE A 150 -1.89 -7.08 7.13
CA PHE A 150 -2.22 -6.84 8.53
C PHE A 150 -3.16 -5.64 8.71
N VAL A 151 -3.44 -4.89 7.63
CA VAL A 151 -4.39 -3.79 7.66
C VAL A 151 -5.79 -4.37 7.50
N GLU A 152 -6.63 -4.15 8.52
CA GLU A 152 -8.03 -4.57 8.49
C GLU A 152 -8.89 -3.63 7.65
N ASP A 153 -9.96 -4.17 7.06
CA ASP A 153 -10.93 -3.39 6.30
C ASP A 153 -11.51 -2.28 7.19
N HIS A 154 -11.49 -1.05 6.69
CA HIS A 154 -11.97 0.17 7.35
C HIS A 154 -11.11 0.73 8.50
N GLU A 155 -9.94 0.17 8.78
CA GLU A 155 -8.98 0.76 9.71
C GLU A 155 -8.01 1.75 9.04
N ASP A 156 -7.55 2.74 9.81
CA ASP A 156 -6.43 3.57 9.38
C ASP A 156 -5.17 2.68 9.26
N GLN A 157 -4.36 2.87 8.23
CA GLN A 157 -3.15 2.06 8.02
C GLN A 157 -2.23 1.98 9.25
N SER A 158 -2.06 3.10 9.96
CA SER A 158 -1.20 3.18 11.13
C SER A 158 -1.73 2.37 12.32
N SER A 159 -2.98 1.91 12.28
CA SER A 159 -3.60 1.04 13.30
C SER A 159 -2.89 -0.30 13.43
N VAL A 160 -2.18 -0.74 12.39
CA VAL A 160 -1.33 -1.94 12.41
C VAL A 160 -0.16 -1.83 13.39
N LEU A 161 0.29 -0.62 13.74
CA LEU A 161 1.40 -0.38 14.68
C LEU A 161 0.96 0.34 15.96
N ILE A 162 -0.14 1.10 15.89
CA ILE A 162 -0.62 1.97 16.97
C ILE A 162 -2.10 1.66 17.21
N GLN A 163 -2.44 1.18 18.39
CA GLN A 163 -3.82 1.11 18.85
C GLN A 163 -4.37 2.53 19.06
N LYS A 164 -5.56 2.78 18.51
CA LYS A 164 -6.26 4.07 18.59
C LYS A 164 -7.58 3.90 19.31
N GLU A 165 -7.73 4.52 20.47
CA GLU A 165 -9.01 4.57 21.17
C GLU A 165 -9.69 5.90 20.82
N ARG A 166 -10.81 5.82 20.10
CA ARG A 166 -11.60 6.98 19.67
C ARG A 166 -12.74 7.20 20.67
N GLY A 167 -12.76 8.35 21.33
CA GLY A 167 -13.84 8.79 22.23
C GLY A 167 -14.44 10.13 21.80
N ASP A 168 -15.30 10.71 22.65
CA ASP A 168 -16.00 11.98 22.40
C ASP A 168 -15.01 13.16 22.20
N GLY A 169 -14.58 13.35 20.95
CA GLY A 169 -13.74 14.47 20.51
C GLY A 169 -12.23 14.27 20.64
N SER A 170 -11.74 13.08 20.99
CA SER A 170 -10.28 12.83 21.08
C SER A 170 -9.90 11.39 20.75
N VAL A 171 -8.66 11.22 20.26
CA VAL A 171 -8.05 9.93 19.97
C VAL A 171 -6.86 9.74 20.91
N ARG A 172 -6.82 8.58 21.57
CA ARG A 172 -5.69 8.15 22.42
C ARG A 172 -4.86 7.11 21.70
N TYR A 173 -3.55 7.19 21.85
CA TYR A 173 -2.60 6.36 21.12
C TYR A 173 -1.80 5.47 22.05
N THR A 174 -1.63 4.21 21.66
CA THR A 174 -0.75 3.24 22.34
C THR A 174 -0.03 2.42 21.28
N ILE A 175 1.30 2.28 21.36
CA ILE A 175 2.02 1.37 20.46
C ILE A 175 1.58 -0.06 20.79
N ARG A 176 1.29 -0.86 19.76
CA ARG A 176 0.93 -2.26 19.95
C ARG A 176 2.04 -3.03 20.70
N PRO A 177 1.73 -3.77 21.77
CA PRO A 177 2.75 -4.39 22.63
C PRO A 177 3.77 -5.26 21.88
N GLU A 178 3.31 -5.99 20.86
CA GLU A 178 4.11 -6.89 20.05
C GLU A 178 5.18 -6.19 19.20
N VAL A 179 5.00 -4.91 18.85
CA VAL A 179 6.00 -4.15 18.06
C VAL A 179 6.97 -3.32 18.91
N ILE A 180 6.66 -3.08 20.19
CA ILE A 180 7.53 -2.34 21.13
C ILE A 180 8.96 -2.91 21.19
N PRO A 181 9.18 -4.24 21.33
CA PRO A 181 10.53 -4.80 21.37
C PRO A 181 11.33 -4.49 20.10
N ILE A 182 10.66 -4.46 18.95
CA ILE A 182 11.28 -4.18 17.66
C ILE A 182 11.72 -2.72 17.58
N PHE A 183 10.86 -1.78 17.96
CA PHE A 183 11.23 -0.37 17.97
C PHE A 183 12.38 -0.06 18.94
N LYS A 184 12.44 -0.73 20.09
CA LYS A 184 13.60 -0.63 21.01
C LYS A 184 14.88 -1.18 20.37
N GLN A 185 14.82 -2.34 19.74
CA GLN A 185 15.98 -2.95 19.06
C GLN A 185 16.53 -2.06 17.94
N LEU A 186 15.65 -1.35 17.23
CA LEU A 186 16.00 -0.44 16.14
C LEU A 186 16.35 0.99 16.61
N ALA A 187 16.40 1.24 17.92
CA ALA A 187 16.59 2.56 18.52
C ALA A 187 15.62 3.61 17.95
N VAL A 188 14.39 3.19 17.65
CA VAL A 188 13.28 4.07 17.22
C VAL A 188 12.61 4.69 18.45
N ILE A 189 12.53 3.92 19.54
CA ILE A 189 12.07 4.33 20.88
C ILE A 189 13.05 3.88 21.95
#